data_AF-A0A1Q9PC91-F1
#
_entry.id   AF-A0A1Q9PC91-F1
#
_cell.length_a   1.000
_cell.length_b   1.000
_cell.length_c   1.000
_cell.angle_alpha   90.00
_cell.angle_beta   90.00
_cell.angle_gamma   90.00
#
_symmetry.space_group_name_H-M   'P 1'
#
loop_
_entity.id
_entity.type
_entity.pdbx_description
1 polymer ?
#
loop_
_entity_poly.entity_id
_entity_poly.type
_entity_poly.pdbx_seq_one_letter_code
_entity_poly.pdbx_strand_id
1 'polypeptide(L)'
;MDFKNSPDIVFSVKDLENAVSFFKIFCDLEAVKKDDYYAVKTEHYNMFLVEGDEFRTLIEFYVNDLDVAMQLCLAADCEVIRWNERDHWLKHPEGFAFHLEQRK
;
A
#
# COMPACT_ATOMS: atom_id res chain seq x y z
N MET A 1 -9.76 18.66 6.09
CA MET A 1 -8.46 18.12 5.64
C MET A 1 -8.61 16.64 5.83
N ASP A 2 -8.70 15.90 4.73
CA ASP A 2 -9.43 14.64 4.74
C ASP A 2 -8.49 13.52 4.31
N PHE A 3 -7.90 12.81 5.28
CA PHE A 3 -7.36 11.48 5.03
C PHE A 3 -8.55 10.56 4.74
N LYS A 4 -8.68 10.11 3.50
CA LYS A 4 -9.74 9.19 3.09
C LYS A 4 -9.13 7.84 2.81
N ASN A 5 -9.69 6.78 3.40
CA ASN A 5 -9.25 5.43 3.08
C ASN A 5 -9.43 5.15 1.58
N SER A 6 -8.38 4.62 0.99
CA SER A 6 -8.44 3.96 -0.30
C SER A 6 -9.00 2.54 -0.14
N PRO A 7 -9.68 1.98 -1.15
CA PRO A 7 -9.93 0.54 -1.20
C PRO A 7 -8.65 -0.27 -1.44
N ASP A 8 -7.52 0.37 -1.68
CA ASP A 8 -6.27 -0.26 -2.10
C ASP A 8 -5.44 -0.71 -0.89
N ILE A 9 -5.03 -1.98 -0.94
CA ILE A 9 -4.15 -2.61 0.04
C ILE A 9 -2.95 -3.16 -0.70
N VAL A 10 -1.74 -2.78 -0.29
CA VAL A 10 -0.51 -3.31 -0.85
C VAL A 10 0.08 -4.33 0.09
N PHE A 11 0.47 -5.48 -0.43
CA PHE A 11 1.20 -6.52 0.27
C PHE A 11 2.59 -6.66 -0.34
N SER A 12 3.62 -6.24 0.41
CA SER A 12 5.00 -6.56 0.09
C SER A 12 5.30 -8.02 0.41
N VAL A 13 5.67 -8.81 -0.60
CA VAL A 13 5.92 -10.25 -0.49
C VAL A 13 7.30 -10.60 -1.03
N LYS A 14 7.92 -11.65 -0.48
CA LYS A 14 9.24 -12.14 -0.95
C LYS A 14 9.19 -12.82 -2.31
N ASP A 15 8.06 -13.43 -2.62
CA ASP A 15 7.87 -14.26 -3.81
C ASP A 15 6.44 -14.04 -4.30
N LEU A 16 6.32 -13.29 -5.40
CA LEU A 16 5.04 -12.94 -5.99
C LEU A 16 4.25 -14.17 -6.44
N GLU A 17 4.90 -15.15 -7.07
CA GLU A 17 4.23 -16.30 -7.66
C GLU A 17 3.66 -17.21 -6.55
N ASN A 18 4.41 -17.38 -5.47
CA ASN A 18 3.95 -18.14 -4.32
C ASN A 18 2.80 -17.41 -3.57
N ALA A 19 2.88 -16.09 -3.43
CA ALA A 19 1.81 -15.28 -2.85
C ALA A 19 0.52 -15.33 -3.70
N VAL A 20 0.63 -15.17 -5.02
CA VAL A 20 -0.50 -15.30 -5.95
C VAL A 20 -1.13 -16.69 -5.85
N SER A 21 -0.30 -17.74 -5.80
CA SER A 21 -0.78 -19.11 -5.65
C SER A 21 -1.58 -19.30 -4.36
N PHE A 22 -1.14 -18.70 -3.24
CA PHE A 22 -1.88 -18.72 -1.99
C PHE A 22 -3.26 -18.06 -2.13
N PHE A 23 -3.33 -16.82 -2.64
CA PHE A 23 -4.61 -16.11 -2.79
C PHE A 23 -5.55 -16.82 -3.77
N LYS A 24 -5.02 -17.44 -4.82
CA LYS A 24 -5.81 -18.24 -5.75
C LYS A 24 -6.39 -19.50 -5.09
N ILE A 25 -5.56 -20.29 -4.41
CA ILE A 25 -5.96 -21.59 -3.87
C ILE A 25 -6.87 -21.43 -2.64
N PHE A 26 -6.51 -20.51 -1.73
CA PHE A 26 -7.19 -20.40 -0.43
C PHE A 26 -8.31 -19.37 -0.42
N CYS A 27 -8.19 -18.30 -1.21
CA CYS A 27 -9.19 -17.23 -1.22
C CYS A 27 -10.07 -17.22 -2.48
N ASP A 28 -9.81 -18.10 -3.45
CA ASP A 28 -10.49 -18.14 -4.75
C ASP A 28 -10.43 -16.78 -5.49
N LEU A 29 -9.27 -16.12 -5.38
CA LEU A 29 -9.04 -14.80 -5.97
C LEU A 29 -8.12 -14.91 -7.20
N GLU A 30 -8.58 -14.41 -8.33
CA GLU A 30 -7.77 -14.32 -9.55
C GLU A 30 -6.94 -13.04 -9.57
N ALA A 31 -5.64 -13.19 -9.81
CA ALA A 31 -4.69 -12.09 -9.89
C ALA A 31 -4.29 -11.81 -11.34
N VAL A 32 -4.24 -10.53 -11.71
CA VAL A 32 -3.78 -10.08 -13.02
C VAL A 32 -2.34 -9.59 -12.89
N LYS A 33 -1.43 -10.23 -13.63
CA LYS A 33 -0.03 -9.79 -13.71
C LYS A 33 0.05 -8.43 -14.39
N LYS A 34 0.80 -7.52 -13.78
CA LYS A 34 1.28 -6.25 -14.34
C LYS A 34 2.81 -6.30 -14.45
N ASP A 35 3.42 -5.21 -14.90
CA ASP A 35 4.85 -5.18 -15.18
C ASP A 35 5.69 -5.56 -13.94
N ASP A 36 5.33 -5.00 -12.78
CA ASP A 36 6.08 -5.09 -11.52
C ASP A 36 5.25 -5.60 -10.33
N TYR A 37 3.96 -5.88 -10.52
CA TYR A 37 3.07 -6.36 -9.45
C TYR A 37 1.95 -7.26 -9.96
N TYR A 38 1.22 -7.90 -9.03
CA TYR A 38 -0.03 -8.57 -9.31
C TYR A 38 -1.20 -7.82 -8.70
N ALA A 39 -2.27 -7.63 -9.47
CA ALA A 39 -3.47 -6.94 -9.03
C ALA A 39 -4.61 -7.93 -8.84
N VAL A 40 -5.26 -7.90 -7.67
CA VAL A 40 -6.52 -8.59 -7.42
C VAL A 40 -7.59 -7.53 -7.20
N LYS A 41 -8.66 -7.58 -7.99
CA LYS A 41 -9.81 -6.69 -7.82
C LYS A 41 -10.96 -7.48 -7.22
N THR A 42 -11.51 -6.98 -6.13
CA THR A 42 -12.73 -7.51 -5.51
C THR A 42 -13.83 -6.46 -5.53
N GLU A 43 -15.02 -6.81 -5.06
CA GLU A 43 -16.12 -5.86 -4.91
C GLU A 43 -15.83 -4.77 -3.87
N HIS A 44 -15.01 -5.07 -2.85
CA HIS A 44 -14.86 -4.23 -1.66
C HIS A 44 -13.49 -3.56 -1.55
N TYR A 45 -12.45 -4.19 -2.08
CA TYR A 45 -11.07 -3.71 -2.00
C TYR A 45 -10.26 -4.18 -3.22
N ASN A 46 -9.15 -3.49 -3.47
CA ASN A 46 -8.14 -3.93 -4.42
C ASN A 46 -6.91 -4.37 -3.65
N MET A 47 -6.31 -5.49 -4.02
CA MET A 47 -5.01 -5.90 -3.49
C MET A 47 -3.94 -5.82 -4.55
N PHE A 48 -2.79 -5.32 -4.15
CA PHE A 48 -1.59 -5.23 -4.96
C PHE A 48 -0.48 -6.02 -4.28
N LEU A 49 -0.02 -7.08 -4.93
CA LEU A 49 1.11 -7.87 -4.49
C LEU A 49 2.35 -7.33 -5.18
N VAL A 50 3.29 -6.81 -4.41
CA VAL A 50 4.56 -6.25 -4.90
C VAL A 50 5.71 -7.07 -4.33
N GLU A 51 6.74 -7.32 -5.13
CA GLU A 51 7.96 -7.95 -4.62
C GLU A 51 8.75 -6.95 -3.79
N GLY A 52 9.18 -7.33 -2.59
CA GLY A 52 9.91 -6.43 -1.71
C GLY A 52 10.27 -7.02 -0.35
N ASP A 53 10.84 -6.18 0.49
CA ASP A 53 11.25 -6.57 1.84
C ASP A 53 10.06 -6.99 2.72
N GLU A 54 10.37 -7.80 3.72
CA GLU A 54 9.39 -8.54 4.52
C GLU A 54 8.31 -7.68 5.20
N PHE A 55 7.06 -8.11 5.03
CA PHE A 55 5.89 -7.79 5.85
C PHE A 55 5.59 -6.30 6.06
N ARG A 56 5.46 -5.55 4.97
CA ARG A 56 4.75 -4.27 5.00
C ARG A 56 3.46 -4.42 4.21
N THR A 57 2.37 -4.72 4.91
CA THR A 57 1.04 -4.42 4.40
C THR A 57 0.84 -2.92 4.54
N LEU A 58 0.56 -2.25 3.44
CA LEU A 58 0.30 -0.82 3.40
C LEU A 58 -1.18 -0.61 3.13
N ILE A 59 -1.82 0.13 4.02
CA ILE A 59 -3.10 0.78 3.72
C ILE A 59 -2.81 2.09 3.02
N GLU A 60 -3.60 2.45 2.02
CA GLU A 60 -3.46 3.72 1.32
C GLU A 60 -4.49 4.74 1.81
N PHE A 61 -4.03 5.98 2.00
CA PHE A 61 -4.89 7.13 2.23
C PHE A 61 -4.79 8.13 1.09
N TYR A 62 -5.94 8.55 0.59
CA TYR A 62 -6.03 9.72 -0.26
C TYR A 62 -5.96 10.99 0.59
N VAL A 63 -5.14 11.93 0.13
CA VAL A 63 -4.98 13.25 0.73
C VAL A 63 -5.16 14.32 -0.33
N ASN A 64 -5.64 15.50 0.07
CA ASN A 64 -5.83 16.62 -0.87
C ASN A 64 -4.52 17.36 -1.16
N ASP A 65 -3.61 17.37 -0.18
CA ASP A 65 -2.33 18.05 -0.22
C ASP A 65 -1.31 17.17 0.50
N LEU A 66 -0.38 16.62 -0.26
CA LEU A 66 0.61 15.68 0.22
C LEU A 66 1.65 16.34 1.13
N ASP A 67 2.05 17.58 0.83
CA ASP A 67 3.03 18.32 1.62
C ASP A 67 2.49 18.59 3.02
N VAL A 68 1.23 19.04 3.11
CA VAL A 68 0.57 19.28 4.39
C VAL A 68 0.35 17.97 5.16
N ALA A 69 -0.06 16.90 4.48
CA ALA A 69 -0.23 15.59 5.10
C ALA A 69 1.10 15.05 5.67
N MET A 70 2.20 15.21 4.93
CA MET A 70 3.53 14.81 5.38
C MET A 70 3.96 15.59 6.62
N GLN A 71 3.77 16.91 6.65
CA GLN A 71 4.12 17.70 7.84
C GLN A 71 3.41 17.18 9.10
N LEU A 72 2.15 16.76 9.00
CA LEU A 72 1.42 16.16 10.12
C LEU A 72 1.96 14.78 10.51
N CYS A 73 2.25 13.92 9.54
CA CYS A 73 2.82 12.60 9.81
C CYS A 73 4.19 12.71 10.50
N LEU A 74 5.06 13.62 10.04
CA LEU A 74 6.35 13.88 10.68
C LEU A 74 6.19 14.45 12.10
N ALA A 75 5.23 15.35 12.31
CA ALA A 75 4.91 15.88 13.63
C ALA A 75 4.34 14.82 14.59
N ALA A 76 3.85 13.69 14.06
CA ALA A 76 3.40 12.52 14.81
C ALA A 76 4.46 11.40 14.87
N ASP A 77 5.73 11.74 14.64
CA ASP A 77 6.88 10.83 14.70
C ASP A 77 6.83 9.66 13.68
N CYS A 78 6.08 9.80 12.58
CA CYS A 78 6.12 8.81 11.51
C CYS A 78 7.47 8.85 10.77
N GLU A 79 8.01 7.67 10.46
CA GLU A 79 9.25 7.50 9.71
C GLU A 79 8.95 7.39 8.21
N VAL A 80 9.72 8.11 7.38
CA VAL A 80 9.67 7.97 5.92
C VAL A 80 10.39 6.70 5.51
N ILE A 81 9.62 5.75 4.97
CA ILE A 81 10.13 4.49 4.43
C ILE A 81 10.62 4.68 2.99
N ARG A 82 9.78 5.34 2.18
CA ARG A 82 10.00 5.56 0.76
C ARG A 82 9.37 6.89 0.38
N TRP A 83 10.10 7.71 -0.37
CA TRP A 83 9.60 8.99 -0.86
C TRP A 83 10.16 9.24 -2.25
N ASN A 84 9.30 9.14 -3.26
CA ASN A 84 9.59 9.51 -4.65
C ASN A 84 8.31 10.02 -5.32
N GLU A 85 8.35 10.43 -6.58
CA GLU A 85 7.20 11.01 -7.29
C GLU A 85 5.92 10.14 -7.33
N ARG A 86 6.04 8.83 -7.05
CA ARG A 86 4.95 7.85 -7.14
C ARG A 86 4.68 7.08 -5.85
N ASP A 87 5.66 6.98 -4.94
CA ASP A 87 5.57 6.15 -3.75
C ASP A 87 5.90 6.96 -2.48
N HIS A 88 4.92 7.12 -1.60
CA HIS A 88 5.03 7.89 -0.35
C HIS A 88 4.69 7.02 0.87
N TRP A 89 5.65 6.21 1.31
CA TRP A 89 5.41 5.20 2.33
C TRP A 89 5.92 5.67 3.69
N LEU A 90 5.08 5.49 4.69
CA LEU A 90 5.32 5.96 6.06
C LEU A 90 5.13 4.83 7.05
N LYS A 91 5.92 4.84 8.13
CA LYS A 91 5.77 3.95 9.26
C LYS A 91 5.32 4.76 10.47
N HIS A 92 4.20 4.37 11.07
CA HIS A 92 3.77 4.92 12.34
C HIS A 92 4.65 4.40 13.49
N PRO A 93 4.86 5.15 14.59
CA PRO A 93 5.64 4.71 15.75
C PRO A 93 5.24 3.34 16.32
N GLU A 94 3.94 3.03 16.30
CA GLU A 94 3.36 1.74 16.73
C GLU A 94 3.65 0.57 15.77
N GLY A 95 4.35 0.82 14.67
CA GLY A 95 4.94 -0.23 13.82
C GLY A 95 4.19 -0.56 12.53
N PHE A 96 2.98 -0.06 12.33
CA PHE A 96 2.26 -0.23 11.06
C PHE A 96 2.73 0.75 9.99
N ALA A 97 2.54 0.42 8.72
CA ALA A 97 2.94 1.25 7.60
C ALA A 97 1.75 1.59 6.70
N PHE A 98 1.82 2.74 6.02
CA PHE A 98 0.77 3.25 5.15
C PHE A 98 1.34 4.05 3.98
N HIS A 99 0.53 4.17 2.92
CA HIS A 99 0.81 4.95 1.71
C HIS A 99 -0.04 6.22 1.68
N LEU A 100 0.52 7.33 1.20
CA LEU A 100 -0.23 8.54 0.89
C LEU A 100 -0.26 8.78 -0.62
N GLU A 101 -1.46 8.98 -1.14
CA GLU A 101 -1.69 9.30 -2.56
C GLU A 101 -2.47 10.61 -2.67
N GLN A 102 -1.94 11.58 -3.42
CA GLN A 102 -2.68 12.81 -3.71
C GLN A 102 -3.47 12.65 -5.00
N ARG A 103 -4.79 12.57 -4.88
CA ARG A 103 -5.68 12.55 -6.06
C ARG A 103 -5.72 13.94 -6.69
N LYS A 104 -5.45 14.01 -8.00
CA LYS A 104 -5.69 15.20 -8.83
C LYS A 104 -7.17 15.40 -9.13
#